data_AF-A0A1Y1WWR3-F1
#
_entry.id   AF-A0A1Y1WWR3-F1
#
_cell.length_a   1.000
_cell.length_b   1.000
_cell.length_c   1.000
_cell.angle_alpha   90.00
_cell.angle_beta   90.00
_cell.angle_gamma   90.00
#
_symmetry.space_group_name_H-M   'P 1'
#
loop_
_entity.id
_entity.type
_entity.pdbx_description
1 polymer ?
#
loop_
_entity_poly.entity_id
_entity_poly.type
_entity_poly.pdbx_seq_one_letter_code
_entity_poly.pdbx_strand_id
1 'polypeptide(L)'
;MKGAPTVNPNATPKWIYNPSAKICLWALSAIDKKPRIWECGEDEDFKWYLSPYPKGYIYSAYYEGRCFTLMDPVNGKIKVSDCTKASSYEFNYDEGLLYLDNDHSKCMGIGDGDPTNDNGAYLRPCKKDADQKWEIWDRNPSSVINADYKIIWIYNKYLNKCLLSGSRKTYRPVMGDCTNNNLSKWLIPISGDGFIKSLYMSDLCINVSDAQRGTLIMKDCNNEAVFLDINKNERIISPLNNKCIGYLESDNTKLNLNTCDSNKEDQYWMISNSYPYANNNVRCSSKVKCPVNQCCSEDGYCGISNKHCGNGCQNGKCIDRCGPNFANQSCGEECCSEYNWCGTSNEHCKISNRCQPAYGRCFN
;
A
#
# COMPACT_ATOMS: atom_id res chain seq x y z
N MET A 1 22.78 34.11 19.56
CA MET A 1 23.12 32.77 19.06
C MET A 1 21.86 32.19 18.44
N LYS A 2 21.94 31.61 17.23
CA LYS A 2 20.77 30.93 16.63
C LYS A 2 20.56 29.64 17.41
N GLY A 3 19.37 29.43 17.99
CA GLY A 3 19.06 28.21 18.74
C GLY A 3 19.11 26.98 17.82
N ALA A 4 19.29 25.78 18.41
CA ALA A 4 19.18 24.54 17.66
C ALA A 4 17.80 24.44 17.00
N PRO A 5 17.72 23.99 15.74
CA PRO A 5 16.44 23.76 15.10
C PRO A 5 15.72 22.59 15.77
N THR A 6 14.38 22.61 15.70
CA THR A 6 13.53 21.60 16.34
C THR A 6 12.72 20.83 15.31
N VAL A 7 12.42 19.58 15.64
CA VAL A 7 11.54 18.73 14.83
C VAL A 7 10.09 19.19 15.04
N ASN A 8 9.34 19.35 13.96
CA ASN A 8 7.89 19.59 14.03
C ASN A 8 7.22 18.42 14.79
N PRO A 9 6.38 18.67 15.82
CA PRO A 9 5.73 17.62 16.60
C PRO A 9 4.93 16.60 15.79
N ASN A 10 4.44 16.99 14.60
CA ASN A 10 3.67 16.10 13.71
C ASN A 10 4.55 15.39 12.66
N ALA A 11 5.86 15.64 12.64
CA ALA A 11 6.76 14.95 11.73
C ALA A 11 6.89 13.48 12.14
N THR A 12 6.93 12.62 11.15
CA THR A 12 7.17 11.17 11.32
C THR A 12 8.50 10.82 10.68
N PRO A 13 9.28 9.91 11.26
CA PRO A 13 10.59 9.56 10.74
C PRO A 13 10.44 8.73 9.45
N LYS A 14 11.39 8.86 8.53
CA LYS A 14 11.37 8.29 7.18
C LYS A 14 12.67 7.57 6.87
N TRP A 15 12.62 6.60 5.95
CA TRP A 15 13.82 6.08 5.30
C TRP A 15 14.19 6.99 4.14
N ILE A 16 15.47 7.29 4.00
CA ILE A 16 16.01 7.97 2.81
C ILE A 16 16.70 6.91 1.97
N TYR A 17 16.06 6.53 0.87
CA TYR A 17 16.36 5.33 0.09
C TYR A 17 16.93 5.68 -1.28
N ASN A 18 18.00 5.03 -1.70
CA ASN A 18 18.48 5.11 -3.07
C ASN A 18 17.95 3.91 -3.89
N PRO A 19 17.07 4.12 -4.88
CA PRO A 19 16.45 3.04 -5.63
C PRO A 19 17.40 2.28 -6.56
N SER A 20 18.47 2.92 -7.04
CA SER A 20 19.45 2.29 -7.92
C SER A 20 20.36 1.32 -7.16
N ALA A 21 20.83 1.72 -5.98
CA ALA A 21 21.73 0.94 -5.15
C ALA A 21 21.00 0.04 -4.14
N LYS A 22 19.69 0.25 -3.94
CA LYS A 22 18.83 -0.50 -3.00
C LYS A 22 19.30 -0.43 -1.54
N ILE A 23 19.70 0.77 -1.13
CA ILE A 23 20.26 1.06 0.21
C ILE A 23 19.59 2.27 0.84
N CYS A 24 19.63 2.33 2.16
CA CYS A 24 19.15 3.44 2.96
C CYS A 24 20.28 4.18 3.66
N LEU A 25 20.06 5.45 3.97
CA LEU A 25 20.92 6.18 4.88
C LEU A 25 20.78 5.68 6.32
N TRP A 26 21.91 5.60 7.01
CA TRP A 26 22.02 5.06 8.35
C TRP A 26 22.93 5.93 9.23
N ALA A 27 22.51 6.17 10.47
CA ALA A 27 23.23 6.97 11.45
C ALA A 27 24.19 6.09 12.27
N LEU A 28 25.44 6.53 12.41
CA LEU A 28 26.39 5.87 13.32
C LEU A 28 26.23 6.33 14.77
N SER A 29 26.55 5.43 15.70
CA SER A 29 26.61 5.72 17.13
C SER A 29 27.64 6.79 17.49
N ALA A 30 28.77 6.81 16.78
CA ALA A 30 29.77 7.86 16.90
C ALA A 30 29.29 9.17 16.25
N ILE A 31 29.35 10.27 17.02
CA ILE A 31 29.07 11.62 16.54
C ILE A 31 30.19 12.11 15.60
N ASP A 32 29.88 13.14 14.80
CA ASP A 32 30.81 13.76 13.85
C ASP A 32 31.33 12.80 12.77
N LYS A 33 30.58 11.74 12.50
CA LYS A 33 30.81 10.84 11.38
C LYS A 33 29.88 11.17 10.22
N LYS A 34 30.33 10.86 9.01
CA LYS A 34 29.47 10.93 7.83
C LYS A 34 28.29 9.97 7.99
N PRO A 35 27.10 10.33 7.47
CA PRO A 35 26.01 9.36 7.36
C PRO A 35 26.47 8.19 6.49
N ARG A 36 26.15 6.98 6.96
CA ARG A 36 26.47 5.74 6.26
C ARG A 36 25.32 5.35 5.34
N ILE A 37 25.60 4.41 4.47
CA ILE A 37 24.59 3.72 3.67
C ILE A 37 24.71 2.22 3.94
N TRP A 38 23.58 1.55 3.98
CA TRP A 38 23.51 0.10 4.18
C TRP A 38 22.18 -0.43 3.64
N GLU A 39 22.03 -1.76 3.57
CA GLU A 39 20.73 -2.39 3.33
C GLU A 39 19.70 -1.87 4.35
N CYS A 40 18.48 -1.57 3.92
CA CYS A 40 17.51 -0.87 4.76
C CYS A 40 17.03 -1.73 5.94
N GLY A 41 17.50 -1.40 7.14
CA GLY A 41 17.04 -2.02 8.38
C GLY A 41 15.72 -1.45 8.90
N GLU A 42 15.14 -2.16 9.88
CA GLU A 42 13.92 -1.77 10.59
C GLU A 42 14.20 -0.83 11.78
N ASP A 43 15.45 -0.79 12.24
CA ASP A 43 15.88 -0.04 13.41
C ASP A 43 15.75 1.48 13.21
N GLU A 44 15.59 2.21 14.32
CA GLU A 44 15.38 3.67 14.31
C GLU A 44 16.57 4.46 13.76
N ASP A 45 17.77 3.87 13.74
CA ASP A 45 18.99 4.49 13.23
C ASP A 45 19.04 4.58 11.69
N PHE A 46 18.16 3.85 10.99
CA PHE A 46 17.89 4.03 9.55
C PHE A 46 16.89 5.14 9.25
N LYS A 47 16.23 5.68 10.28
CA LYS A 47 15.13 6.63 10.10
C LYS A 47 15.57 8.06 10.40
N TRP A 48 14.99 8.98 9.67
CA TRP A 48 15.34 10.39 9.66
C TRP A 48 14.09 11.25 9.71
N TYR A 49 14.09 12.29 10.53
CA TYR A 49 13.10 13.35 10.42
C TYR A 49 13.58 14.38 9.40
N LEU A 50 12.72 14.75 8.46
CA LEU A 50 12.94 15.90 7.58
C LEU A 50 12.00 17.01 8.07
N SER A 51 12.55 18.09 8.65
CA SER A 51 11.73 19.10 9.31
C SER A 51 12.31 20.53 9.28
N PRO A 52 11.54 21.54 8.82
CA PRO A 52 10.31 21.39 8.03
C PRO A 52 10.55 20.63 6.71
N TYR A 53 9.50 20.06 6.15
CA TYR A 53 9.54 19.35 4.86
C TYR A 53 8.77 20.17 3.80
N PRO A 54 9.26 20.29 2.55
CA PRO A 54 10.44 19.61 1.96
C PRO A 54 11.78 20.32 2.16
N LYS A 55 11.77 21.54 2.71
CA LYS A 55 12.94 22.41 2.89
C LYS A 55 13.16 22.66 4.38
N GLY A 56 14.26 22.17 4.95
CA GLY A 56 14.51 22.22 6.38
C GLY A 56 15.75 21.44 6.79
N TYR A 57 15.74 20.83 7.98
CA TYR A 57 16.88 20.08 8.52
C TYR A 57 16.59 18.58 8.53
N ILE A 58 17.65 17.78 8.55
CA ILE A 58 17.58 16.31 8.61
C ILE A 58 18.11 15.88 9.97
N TYR A 59 17.26 15.24 10.77
CA TYR A 59 17.55 14.81 12.14
C TYR A 59 17.60 13.29 12.18
N SER A 60 18.53 12.73 12.96
CA SER A 60 18.48 11.31 13.29
C SER A 60 17.23 11.03 14.12
N ALA A 61 16.50 9.95 13.80
CA ALA A 61 15.38 9.53 14.63
C ALA A 61 15.83 8.83 15.91
N TYR A 62 16.96 8.13 15.87
CA TYR A 62 17.50 7.39 17.01
C TYR A 62 18.38 8.21 17.93
N TYR A 63 19.27 9.03 17.38
CA TYR A 63 20.19 9.84 18.18
C TYR A 63 19.67 11.27 18.31
N GLU A 64 18.90 11.52 19.37
CA GLU A 64 18.31 12.83 19.67
C GLU A 64 19.35 13.95 19.66
N GLY A 65 18.96 15.11 19.12
CA GLY A 65 19.84 16.28 19.01
C GLY A 65 20.94 16.18 17.94
N ARG A 66 20.95 15.13 17.11
CA ARG A 66 21.88 14.99 15.99
C ARG A 66 21.24 15.27 14.63
N CYS A 67 21.90 16.12 13.85
CA CYS A 67 21.47 16.59 12.55
C CYS A 67 22.57 16.49 11.49
N PHE A 68 22.15 16.51 10.23
CA PHE A 68 23.07 16.70 9.11
C PHE A 68 23.73 18.08 9.17
N THR A 69 25.05 18.10 9.01
CA THR A 69 25.89 19.28 9.05
C THR A 69 26.89 19.23 7.90
N LEU A 70 26.93 20.27 7.08
CA LEU A 70 27.97 20.46 6.08
C LEU A 70 29.26 20.90 6.79
N MET A 71 30.25 20.01 6.79
CA MET A 71 31.54 20.26 7.46
C MET A 71 32.57 20.87 6.51
N ASP A 72 32.57 20.43 5.24
CA ASP A 72 33.51 20.89 4.23
C ASP A 72 32.71 21.27 2.97
N PRO A 73 32.38 22.56 2.79
CA PRO A 73 31.63 23.01 1.62
C PRO A 73 32.38 22.78 0.31
N VAL A 74 33.72 22.76 0.31
CA VAL A 74 34.52 22.60 -0.91
C VAL A 74 34.39 21.17 -1.42
N ASN A 75 34.68 20.19 -0.54
CA ASN A 75 34.64 18.77 -0.88
C ASN A 75 33.29 18.10 -0.60
N GLY A 76 32.29 18.86 -0.17
CA GLY A 76 30.93 18.38 0.08
C GLY A 76 30.81 17.37 1.22
N LYS A 77 31.70 17.40 2.22
CA LYS A 77 31.66 16.45 3.32
C LYS A 77 30.55 16.81 4.30
N ILE A 78 29.59 15.91 4.43
CA ILE A 78 28.50 15.99 5.41
C ILE A 78 28.78 15.06 6.60
N LYS A 79 28.30 15.46 7.77
CA LYS A 79 28.38 14.67 9.00
C LYS A 79 27.08 14.74 9.80
N VAL A 80 26.87 13.76 10.65
CA VAL A 80 25.80 13.72 11.64
C VAL A 80 26.38 14.25 12.96
N SER A 81 26.00 15.48 13.34
CA SER A 81 26.56 16.18 14.51
C SER A 81 25.50 16.97 15.27
N ASP A 82 25.90 17.70 16.31
CA ASP A 82 25.00 18.54 17.09
C ASP A 82 24.17 19.49 16.21
N CYS A 83 22.84 19.49 16.43
CA CYS A 83 21.89 20.28 15.64
C CYS A 83 22.12 21.79 15.70
N THR A 84 22.85 22.32 16.69
CA THR A 84 23.25 23.75 16.73
C THR A 84 24.09 24.18 15.53
N LYS A 85 24.74 23.24 14.83
CA LYS A 85 25.55 23.47 13.64
C LYS A 85 24.89 22.96 12.35
N ALA A 86 23.62 22.56 12.42
CA ALA A 86 22.93 21.92 11.31
C ALA A 86 22.88 22.80 10.06
N SER A 87 22.98 22.15 8.90
CA SER A 87 22.75 22.78 7.60
C SER A 87 21.35 22.44 7.11
N SER A 88 20.72 23.36 6.39
CA SER A 88 19.41 23.10 5.78
C SER A 88 19.57 22.45 4.40
N TYR A 89 18.61 21.61 4.06
CA TYR A 89 18.49 20.84 2.83
C TYR A 89 17.10 21.00 2.25
N GLU A 90 16.98 20.80 0.94
CA GLU A 90 15.70 20.79 0.22
C GLU A 90 15.58 19.49 -0.57
N PHE A 91 14.45 18.80 -0.44
CA PHE A 91 14.14 17.63 -1.27
C PHE A 91 13.24 18.04 -2.43
N ASN A 92 13.73 17.87 -3.65
CA ASN A 92 12.91 17.97 -4.86
C ASN A 92 12.33 16.59 -5.16
N TYR A 93 11.04 16.46 -4.94
CA TYR A 93 10.30 15.21 -5.14
C TYR A 93 10.24 14.79 -6.62
N ASP A 94 10.04 15.75 -7.55
CA ASP A 94 9.92 15.44 -8.98
C ASP A 94 11.25 14.94 -9.58
N GLU A 95 12.37 15.50 -9.12
CA GLU A 95 13.69 15.09 -9.56
C GLU A 95 14.26 13.94 -8.73
N GLY A 96 13.73 13.67 -7.53
CA GLY A 96 14.29 12.72 -6.56
C GLY A 96 15.68 13.14 -6.09
N LEU A 97 15.90 14.44 -5.87
CA LEU A 97 17.22 14.99 -5.51
C LEU A 97 17.14 15.73 -4.19
N LEU A 98 18.18 15.57 -3.37
CA LEU A 98 18.32 16.26 -2.09
C LEU A 98 19.49 17.25 -2.20
N TYR A 99 19.21 18.54 -2.08
CA TYR A 99 20.19 19.62 -2.26
C TYR A 99 20.52 20.29 -0.95
N LEU A 100 21.64 21.00 -0.92
CA LEU A 100 21.86 22.01 0.09
C LEU A 100 20.92 23.18 -0.18
N ASP A 101 20.17 23.62 0.84
CA ASP A 101 19.11 24.63 0.73
C ASP A 101 19.58 25.97 0.13
N ASN A 102 20.82 26.37 0.42
CA ASN A 102 21.39 27.61 -0.09
C ASN A 102 22.27 27.43 -1.35
N ASP A 103 22.43 26.21 -1.86
CA ASP A 103 23.23 25.90 -3.06
C ASP A 103 22.66 24.68 -3.80
N HIS A 104 21.71 24.93 -4.70
CA HIS A 104 21.07 23.90 -5.54
C HIS A 104 22.02 23.36 -6.64
N SER A 105 23.26 23.83 -6.74
CA SER A 105 24.26 23.21 -7.62
C SER A 105 24.83 21.92 -7.05
N LYS A 106 24.65 21.68 -5.74
CA LYS A 106 25.16 20.50 -5.03
C LYS A 106 24.04 19.59 -4.55
N CYS A 107 24.12 18.33 -4.97
CA CYS A 107 23.18 17.26 -4.68
C CYS A 107 23.85 16.20 -3.81
N MET A 108 23.10 15.65 -2.86
CA MET A 108 23.53 14.49 -2.10
C MET A 108 23.58 13.26 -3.01
N GLY A 109 24.71 12.55 -2.98
CA GLY A 109 24.90 11.28 -3.66
C GLY A 109 25.66 10.29 -2.80
N ILE A 110 25.82 9.09 -3.34
CA ILE A 110 26.59 8.02 -2.73
C ILE A 110 28.08 8.25 -3.06
N GLY A 111 28.89 8.28 -2.01
CA GLY A 111 30.32 8.55 -2.10
C GLY A 111 30.67 9.96 -2.59
N ASP A 112 31.95 10.28 -2.57
CA ASP A 112 32.48 11.57 -3.03
C ASP A 112 32.85 11.57 -4.53
N GLY A 113 32.64 10.45 -5.22
CA GLY A 113 33.04 10.23 -6.60
C GLY A 113 34.32 9.40 -6.74
N ASP A 114 35.04 9.15 -5.64
CA ASP A 114 36.09 8.14 -5.58
C ASP A 114 35.46 6.75 -5.30
N PRO A 115 35.70 5.72 -6.14
CA PRO A 115 35.19 4.37 -5.91
C PRO A 115 35.63 3.75 -4.58
N THR A 116 36.71 4.23 -3.96
CA THR A 116 37.19 3.75 -2.66
C THR A 116 36.41 4.35 -1.48
N ASN A 117 35.56 5.34 -1.73
CA ASN A 117 34.84 6.09 -0.72
C ASN A 117 33.33 6.14 -1.00
N ASP A 118 32.75 4.99 -1.30
CA ASP A 118 31.35 4.78 -1.66
C ASP A 118 30.43 4.46 -0.48
N ASN A 119 30.96 4.35 0.74
CA ASN A 119 30.25 3.82 1.91
C ASN A 119 29.54 4.88 2.78
N GLY A 120 29.05 5.97 2.17
CA GLY A 120 28.32 7.04 2.86
C GLY A 120 27.88 8.14 1.90
N ALA A 121 27.19 9.16 2.39
CA ALA A 121 26.68 10.25 1.55
C ALA A 121 27.55 11.51 1.56
N TYR A 122 27.58 12.20 0.42
CA TYR A 122 28.34 13.44 0.18
C TYR A 122 27.57 14.38 -0.75
N LEU A 123 27.87 15.68 -0.66
CA LEU A 123 27.37 16.67 -1.62
C LEU A 123 28.32 16.78 -2.81
N ARG A 124 27.80 16.61 -4.03
CA ARG A 124 28.56 16.67 -5.28
C ARG A 124 27.79 17.53 -6.29
N PRO A 125 28.43 18.04 -7.36
CA PRO A 125 27.69 18.71 -8.44
C PRO A 125 26.48 17.88 -8.90
N CYS A 126 25.33 18.51 -9.08
CA CYS A 126 24.09 17.86 -9.47
C CYS A 126 24.14 17.37 -10.93
N LYS A 127 24.65 16.15 -11.14
CA LYS A 127 24.68 15.47 -12.45
C LYS A 127 23.41 14.69 -12.73
N LYS A 128 22.58 14.46 -11.70
CA LYS A 128 21.35 13.67 -11.74
C LYS A 128 21.60 12.18 -12.03
N ASP A 129 22.79 11.70 -11.67
CA ASP A 129 23.19 10.30 -11.76
C ASP A 129 22.35 9.42 -10.82
N ALA A 130 22.28 8.12 -11.08
CA ALA A 130 21.42 7.18 -10.34
C ALA A 130 21.73 7.14 -8.83
N ASP A 131 22.98 7.38 -8.46
CA ASP A 131 23.44 7.41 -7.08
C ASP A 131 23.04 8.71 -6.33
N GLN A 132 22.69 9.77 -7.08
CA GLN A 132 22.16 11.02 -6.54
C GLN A 132 20.63 10.99 -6.41
N LYS A 133 19.97 9.96 -6.93
CA LYS A 133 18.52 9.81 -6.86
C LYS A 133 18.11 9.18 -5.54
N TRP A 134 17.25 9.87 -4.80
CA TRP A 134 16.74 9.44 -3.50
C TRP A 134 15.22 9.49 -3.48
N GLU A 135 14.64 8.61 -2.68
CA GLU A 135 13.21 8.55 -2.36
C GLU A 135 13.04 8.65 -0.83
N ILE A 136 11.96 9.28 -0.39
CA ILE A 136 11.63 9.44 1.02
C ILE A 136 10.47 8.50 1.35
N TRP A 137 10.72 7.50 2.19
CA TRP A 137 9.80 6.40 2.40
C TRP A 137 9.13 6.41 3.78
N ASP A 138 7.81 6.19 3.77
CA ASP A 138 6.95 6.05 4.96
C ASP A 138 6.98 4.65 5.59
N ARG A 139 7.48 3.67 4.86
CA ARG A 139 7.59 2.25 5.22
C ARG A 139 9.00 1.78 4.89
N ASN A 140 9.48 0.71 5.53
CA ASN A 140 10.78 0.15 5.17
C ASN A 140 10.75 -0.27 3.68
N PRO A 141 11.60 0.32 2.81
CA PRO A 141 11.65 -0.03 1.41
C PRO A 141 11.98 -1.51 1.17
N SER A 142 12.87 -2.09 1.97
CA SER A 142 13.27 -3.49 1.80
C SER A 142 12.12 -4.45 2.07
N SER A 143 11.32 -4.18 3.11
CA SER A 143 10.15 -4.99 3.48
C SER A 143 9.04 -4.91 2.44
N VAL A 144 8.88 -3.76 1.78
CA VAL A 144 7.89 -3.57 0.71
C VAL A 144 8.36 -4.16 -0.63
N ILE A 145 9.60 -3.87 -1.04
CA ILE A 145 10.12 -4.23 -2.36
C ILE A 145 10.35 -5.74 -2.49
N ASN A 146 10.88 -6.36 -1.43
CA ASN A 146 11.27 -7.77 -1.41
C ASN A 146 10.17 -8.69 -0.84
N ALA A 147 8.94 -8.18 -0.67
CA ALA A 147 7.82 -9.00 -0.23
C ALA A 147 7.54 -10.15 -1.22
N ASP A 148 7.01 -11.27 -0.71
CA ASP A 148 6.49 -12.34 -1.57
C ASP A 148 5.16 -11.92 -2.20
N TYR A 149 4.99 -12.22 -3.49
CA TYR A 149 3.80 -11.82 -4.26
C TYR A 149 2.98 -13.02 -4.73
N LYS A 150 1.67 -12.80 -4.89
CA LYS A 150 0.73 -13.73 -5.51
C LYS A 150 -0.10 -13.07 -6.60
N ILE A 151 -0.52 -13.87 -7.58
CA ILE A 151 -1.36 -13.43 -8.69
C ILE A 151 -2.83 -13.55 -8.30
N ILE A 152 -3.57 -12.46 -8.43
CA ILE A 152 -5.01 -12.41 -8.11
C ILE A 152 -5.78 -11.54 -9.11
N TRP A 153 -7.11 -11.61 -9.02
CA TRP A 153 -8.02 -10.58 -9.52
C TRP A 153 -8.47 -9.71 -8.36
N ILE A 154 -8.62 -8.42 -8.63
CA ILE A 154 -9.22 -7.45 -7.69
C ILE A 154 -10.59 -7.09 -8.27
N TYR A 155 -11.65 -7.39 -7.52
CA TYR A 155 -13.02 -7.39 -7.99
C TYR A 155 -13.95 -6.63 -7.03
N ASN A 156 -14.88 -5.87 -7.59
CA ASN A 156 -15.94 -5.20 -6.87
C ASN A 156 -17.24 -6.01 -7.01
N LYS A 157 -17.73 -6.56 -5.88
CA LYS A 157 -18.92 -7.42 -5.85
C LYS A 157 -20.24 -6.73 -6.12
N TYR A 158 -20.35 -5.47 -5.73
CA TYR A 158 -21.60 -4.72 -5.83
C TYR A 158 -21.84 -4.27 -7.26
N LEU A 159 -20.77 -3.81 -7.93
CA LEU A 159 -20.84 -3.32 -9.30
C LEU A 159 -20.59 -4.40 -10.35
N ASN A 160 -20.12 -5.56 -9.91
CA ASN A 160 -19.78 -6.68 -10.77
C ASN A 160 -18.71 -6.32 -11.82
N LYS A 161 -17.65 -5.62 -11.37
CA LYS A 161 -16.54 -5.14 -12.19
C LYS A 161 -15.20 -5.48 -11.57
N CYS A 162 -14.15 -5.54 -12.38
CA CYS A 162 -12.78 -5.73 -11.93
C CYS A 162 -11.99 -4.43 -12.01
N LEU A 163 -10.97 -4.33 -11.15
CA LEU A 163 -9.89 -3.39 -11.30
C LEU A 163 -9.06 -3.81 -12.52
N LEU A 164 -8.99 -2.94 -13.50
CA LEU A 164 -8.25 -3.14 -14.74
C LEU A 164 -7.06 -2.20 -14.80
N SER A 165 -5.95 -2.70 -15.32
CA SER A 165 -4.76 -1.88 -15.51
C SER A 165 -5.02 -0.75 -16.52
N GLY A 166 -4.32 0.38 -16.36
CA GLY A 166 -4.28 1.40 -17.39
C GLY A 166 -3.67 0.85 -18.69
N SER A 167 -3.91 1.53 -19.82
CA SER A 167 -3.43 1.05 -21.12
C SER A 167 -1.99 1.46 -21.46
N ARG A 168 -1.40 2.39 -20.70
CA ARG A 168 0.00 2.84 -20.84
C ARG A 168 0.50 3.50 -19.54
N LYS A 169 1.80 3.78 -19.46
CA LYS A 169 2.39 4.59 -18.39
C LYS A 169 1.66 5.93 -18.30
N THR A 170 1.48 6.42 -17.07
CA THR A 170 0.71 7.61 -16.65
C THR A 170 -0.80 7.55 -16.84
N TYR A 171 -1.36 6.47 -17.38
CA TYR A 171 -2.80 6.34 -17.52
C TYR A 171 -3.43 5.82 -16.23
N ARG A 172 -4.66 6.27 -15.95
CA ARG A 172 -5.40 5.83 -14.78
C ARG A 172 -5.75 4.33 -14.90
N PRO A 173 -5.72 3.57 -13.79
CA PRO A 173 -6.44 2.31 -13.75
C PRO A 173 -7.94 2.59 -13.88
N VAL A 174 -8.68 1.59 -14.38
CA VAL A 174 -10.11 1.70 -14.67
C VAL A 174 -10.86 0.57 -13.98
N MET A 175 -12.16 0.75 -13.79
CA MET A 175 -13.04 -0.32 -13.36
C MET A 175 -13.90 -0.75 -14.55
N GLY A 176 -13.85 -2.02 -14.90
CA GLY A 176 -14.48 -2.55 -16.12
C GLY A 176 -14.79 -4.04 -16.02
N ASP A 177 -15.23 -4.63 -17.13
CA ASP A 177 -15.58 -6.05 -17.14
C ASP A 177 -14.37 -6.93 -16.84
N CYS A 178 -14.59 -7.93 -16.00
CA CYS A 178 -13.56 -8.88 -15.61
C CYS A 178 -13.18 -9.77 -16.80
N THR A 179 -11.88 -9.82 -17.12
CA THR A 179 -11.35 -10.69 -18.17
C THR A 179 -10.39 -11.73 -17.58
N ASN A 180 -10.25 -12.89 -18.25
CA ASN A 180 -9.27 -13.91 -17.87
C ASN A 180 -7.93 -13.68 -18.60
N ASN A 181 -7.40 -12.47 -18.55
CA ASN A 181 -6.10 -12.12 -19.10
C ASN A 181 -5.36 -11.16 -18.15
N ASN A 182 -4.16 -10.74 -18.54
CA ASN A 182 -3.31 -9.92 -17.68
C ASN A 182 -3.84 -8.51 -17.40
N LEU A 183 -4.81 -8.00 -18.17
CA LEU A 183 -5.45 -6.70 -17.93
C LEU A 183 -6.19 -6.64 -16.59
N SER A 184 -6.78 -7.77 -16.18
CA SER A 184 -7.54 -7.90 -14.92
C SER A 184 -6.77 -8.59 -13.79
N LYS A 185 -5.54 -9.04 -14.04
CA LYS A 185 -4.71 -9.74 -13.05
C LYS A 185 -3.63 -8.83 -12.48
N TRP A 186 -3.39 -8.99 -11.18
CA TRP A 186 -2.46 -8.18 -10.42
C TRP A 186 -1.56 -9.05 -9.57
N LEU A 187 -0.31 -8.63 -9.39
CA LEU A 187 0.61 -9.16 -8.38
C LEU A 187 0.47 -8.29 -7.12
N ILE A 188 0.13 -8.91 -6.00
CA ILE A 188 0.00 -8.24 -4.70
C ILE A 188 0.81 -8.98 -3.62
N PRO A 189 1.22 -8.33 -2.52
CA PRO A 189 1.91 -9.01 -1.42
C PRO A 189 1.03 -10.12 -0.83
N ILE A 190 1.66 -11.23 -0.43
CA ILE A 190 0.97 -12.30 0.30
C ILE A 190 0.43 -11.79 1.64
N SER A 191 1.16 -10.89 2.29
CA SER A 191 0.79 -10.19 3.52
C SER A 191 1.52 -8.85 3.63
N GLY A 192 0.97 -7.91 4.41
CA GLY A 192 1.60 -6.62 4.69
C GLY A 192 1.31 -5.54 3.64
N ASP A 193 1.72 -4.31 3.97
CA ASP A 193 1.63 -3.16 3.06
C ASP A 193 2.51 -3.40 1.83
N GLY A 194 2.06 -2.93 0.66
CA GLY A 194 2.90 -2.96 -0.51
C GLY A 194 2.21 -2.63 -1.81
N PHE A 195 2.85 -3.04 -2.89
CA PHE A 195 2.49 -2.65 -4.24
C PHE A 195 1.34 -3.46 -4.86
N ILE A 196 0.53 -2.80 -5.68
CA ILE A 196 -0.38 -3.46 -6.61
C ILE A 196 0.24 -3.40 -8.01
N LYS A 197 0.97 -4.46 -8.38
CA LYS A 197 1.77 -4.56 -9.61
C LYS A 197 0.94 -5.10 -10.77
N SER A 198 1.01 -4.45 -11.92
CA SER A 198 0.29 -4.88 -13.12
C SER A 198 0.95 -6.10 -13.75
N LEU A 199 0.15 -7.07 -14.20
CA LEU A 199 0.62 -8.13 -15.10
C LEU A 199 0.48 -7.75 -16.59
N TYR A 200 -0.29 -6.71 -16.89
CA TYR A 200 -0.49 -6.21 -18.26
C TYR A 200 0.64 -5.27 -18.69
N MET A 201 1.05 -4.38 -17.79
CA MET A 201 2.22 -3.53 -17.96
C MET A 201 3.28 -3.97 -16.96
N SER A 202 4.16 -4.86 -17.41
CA SER A 202 5.28 -5.33 -16.58
C SER A 202 6.03 -4.13 -15.98
N ASP A 203 6.44 -4.28 -14.73
CA ASP A 203 7.21 -3.28 -13.97
C ASP A 203 6.46 -2.00 -13.55
N LEU A 204 5.15 -1.88 -13.86
CA LEU A 204 4.33 -0.76 -13.38
C LEU A 204 3.40 -1.15 -12.24
N CYS A 205 3.25 -0.22 -11.31
CA CYS A 205 2.33 -0.25 -10.19
C CYS A 205 1.21 0.77 -10.35
N ILE A 206 0.11 0.55 -9.63
CA ILE A 206 -0.80 1.65 -9.31
C ILE A 206 -0.02 2.63 -8.42
N ASN A 207 0.02 3.89 -8.81
CA ASN A 207 0.82 4.94 -8.19
C ASN A 207 -0.03 6.20 -7.95
N VAL A 208 0.17 6.84 -6.81
CA VAL A 208 -0.51 8.09 -6.43
C VAL A 208 0.30 9.28 -6.93
N SER A 209 -0.06 9.84 -8.09
CA SER A 209 0.69 10.98 -8.65
C SER A 209 0.34 12.33 -8.01
N ASP A 210 -0.83 12.44 -7.40
CA ASP A 210 -1.28 13.65 -6.69
C ASP A 210 -2.17 13.20 -5.54
N ALA A 211 -1.61 13.12 -4.33
CA ALA A 211 -2.32 12.67 -3.14
C ALA A 211 -3.43 13.64 -2.70
N GLN A 212 -3.31 14.94 -3.03
CA GLN A 212 -4.34 15.92 -2.69
C GLN A 212 -5.59 15.70 -3.53
N ARG A 213 -5.42 15.67 -4.87
CA ARG A 213 -6.51 15.39 -5.82
C ARG A 213 -6.94 13.92 -5.83
N GLY A 214 -6.11 13.03 -5.32
CA GLY A 214 -6.31 11.59 -5.33
C GLY A 214 -6.01 10.93 -6.67
N THR A 215 -5.22 11.57 -7.53
CA THR A 215 -4.94 11.05 -8.87
C THR A 215 -4.14 9.77 -8.82
N LEU A 216 -4.70 8.72 -9.44
CA LEU A 216 -4.07 7.42 -9.62
C LEU A 216 -3.59 7.25 -11.06
N ILE A 217 -2.38 6.75 -11.24
CA ILE A 217 -1.82 6.43 -12.55
C ILE A 217 -1.02 5.12 -12.50
N MET A 218 -0.73 4.56 -13.66
CA MET A 218 0.22 3.46 -13.79
C MET A 218 1.63 4.02 -13.95
N LYS A 219 2.51 3.80 -12.96
CA LYS A 219 3.90 4.31 -12.94
C LYS A 219 4.81 3.33 -12.20
N ASP A 220 6.07 3.71 -12.03
CA ASP A 220 7.10 2.94 -11.34
C ASP A 220 6.68 2.66 -9.87
N CYS A 221 7.16 1.55 -9.33
CA CYS A 221 6.83 1.07 -7.98
C CYS A 221 7.76 1.72 -6.94
N ASN A 222 7.33 2.85 -6.37
CA ASN A 222 8.07 3.63 -5.37
C ASN A 222 7.20 3.88 -4.13
N ASN A 223 7.63 4.74 -3.18
CA ASN A 223 6.85 5.06 -1.98
C ASN A 223 5.37 5.41 -2.27
N GLU A 224 5.08 6.09 -3.38
CA GLU A 224 3.73 6.53 -3.74
C GLU A 224 2.86 5.44 -4.36
N ALA A 225 3.43 4.26 -4.61
CA ALA A 225 2.71 3.08 -5.05
C ALA A 225 2.35 2.12 -3.91
N VAL A 226 2.70 2.45 -2.66
CA VAL A 226 2.42 1.62 -1.49
C VAL A 226 0.95 1.78 -1.07
N PHE A 227 0.28 0.65 -0.85
CA PHE A 227 -1.06 0.59 -0.27
C PHE A 227 -1.03 -0.26 1.01
N LEU A 228 -1.98 -0.01 1.92
CA LEU A 228 -2.15 -0.84 3.11
C LEU A 228 -2.46 -2.29 2.73
N ASP A 229 -2.17 -3.26 3.61
CA ASP A 229 -2.40 -4.69 3.38
C ASP A 229 -3.84 -5.00 2.90
N ILE A 230 -3.99 -5.18 1.59
CA ILE A 230 -5.29 -5.43 0.95
C ILE A 230 -5.83 -6.84 1.22
N ASN A 231 -5.04 -7.74 1.82
CA ASN A 231 -5.54 -9.05 2.24
C ASN A 231 -6.42 -8.98 3.49
N LYS A 232 -6.30 -7.89 4.26
CA LYS A 232 -7.03 -7.68 5.52
C LYS A 232 -8.11 -6.61 5.42
N ASN A 233 -8.17 -5.90 4.30
CA ASN A 233 -9.06 -4.77 4.11
C ASN A 233 -9.99 -5.02 2.91
N GLU A 234 -11.27 -4.72 3.07
CA GLU A 234 -12.25 -4.74 1.97
C GLU A 234 -12.19 -3.47 1.11
N ARG A 235 -11.16 -2.65 1.31
CA ARG A 235 -10.90 -1.37 0.64
C ARG A 235 -9.42 -1.26 0.36
N ILE A 236 -9.07 -0.63 -0.76
CA ILE A 236 -7.68 -0.37 -1.12
C ILE A 236 -7.35 1.04 -0.65
N ILE A 237 -6.55 1.14 0.41
CA ILE A 237 -6.29 2.39 1.13
C ILE A 237 -4.85 2.84 0.89
N SER A 238 -4.67 4.11 0.52
CA SER A 238 -3.33 4.71 0.46
C SER A 238 -2.92 5.24 1.84
N PRO A 239 -1.75 4.86 2.38
CA PRO A 239 -1.24 5.40 3.64
C PRO A 239 -0.83 6.87 3.54
N LEU A 240 -0.67 7.43 2.34
CA LEU A 240 -0.25 8.83 2.15
C LEU A 240 -1.31 9.84 2.61
N ASN A 241 -2.59 9.48 2.49
CA ASN A 241 -3.72 10.38 2.75
C ASN A 241 -4.94 9.69 3.34
N ASN A 242 -4.85 8.38 3.67
CA ASN A 242 -5.93 7.55 4.19
C ASN A 242 -7.20 7.55 3.30
N LYS A 243 -7.04 7.72 1.99
CA LYS A 243 -8.13 7.66 1.00
C LYS A 243 -8.23 6.27 0.38
N CYS A 244 -9.42 5.96 -0.14
CA CYS A 244 -9.78 4.68 -0.72
C CYS A 244 -9.86 4.76 -2.24
N ILE A 245 -9.42 3.74 -2.96
CA ILE A 245 -9.65 3.61 -4.40
C ILE A 245 -11.15 3.41 -4.67
N GLY A 246 -11.73 4.25 -5.52
CA GLY A 246 -13.08 4.14 -6.05
C GLY A 246 -13.22 4.89 -7.38
N TYR A 247 -14.43 5.13 -7.85
CA TYR A 247 -14.67 5.86 -9.09
C TYR A 247 -14.19 7.31 -9.01
N LEU A 248 -13.73 7.84 -10.14
CA LEU A 248 -13.59 9.27 -10.33
C LEU A 248 -14.99 9.88 -10.49
N GLU A 249 -15.35 10.87 -9.66
CA GLU A 249 -16.71 11.45 -9.64
C GLU A 249 -17.19 11.96 -11.01
N SER A 250 -16.28 12.50 -11.83
CA SER A 250 -16.60 13.01 -13.17
C SER A 250 -16.64 11.94 -14.26
N ASP A 251 -16.15 10.73 -13.99
CA ASP A 251 -16.04 9.64 -14.95
C ASP A 251 -16.01 8.29 -14.21
N ASN A 252 -17.17 7.66 -14.13
CA ASN A 252 -17.37 6.35 -13.49
C ASN A 252 -16.78 5.17 -14.28
N THR A 253 -15.86 5.40 -15.21
CA THR A 253 -15.01 4.34 -15.79
C THR A 253 -13.60 4.38 -15.21
N LYS A 254 -13.15 5.55 -14.72
CA LYS A 254 -11.80 5.77 -14.20
C LYS A 254 -11.78 5.68 -12.68
N LEU A 255 -10.61 5.39 -12.13
CA LEU A 255 -10.40 5.31 -10.70
C LEU A 255 -9.67 6.52 -10.12
N ASN A 256 -9.97 6.81 -8.86
CA ASN A 256 -9.41 7.88 -8.07
C ASN A 256 -9.29 7.47 -6.59
N LEU A 257 -8.42 8.14 -5.83
CA LEU A 257 -8.46 8.10 -4.37
C LEU A 257 -9.49 9.10 -3.85
N ASN A 258 -10.50 8.57 -3.18
CA ASN A 258 -11.60 9.35 -2.62
C ASN A 258 -11.61 9.20 -1.09
N THR A 259 -12.30 10.10 -0.40
CA THR A 259 -12.60 9.88 1.02
C THR A 259 -13.28 8.53 1.19
N CYS A 260 -12.76 7.72 2.11
CA CYS A 260 -13.31 6.39 2.39
C CYS A 260 -14.73 6.52 2.96
N ASP A 261 -15.71 5.90 2.31
CA ASP A 261 -17.12 5.92 2.70
C ASP A 261 -17.71 4.51 2.61
N SER A 262 -18.18 3.99 3.75
CA SER A 262 -18.79 2.65 3.86
C SER A 262 -20.02 2.46 2.98
N ASN A 263 -20.72 3.54 2.65
CA ASN A 263 -21.94 3.52 1.83
C ASN A 263 -21.63 3.58 0.32
N LYS A 264 -20.37 3.76 -0.07
CA LYS A 264 -19.93 3.80 -1.46
C LYS A 264 -19.50 2.42 -1.92
N GLU A 265 -20.40 1.76 -2.65
CA GLU A 265 -20.21 0.42 -3.21
C GLU A 265 -18.99 0.32 -4.13
N ASP A 266 -18.67 1.38 -4.88
CA ASP A 266 -17.53 1.45 -5.79
C ASP A 266 -16.15 1.38 -5.11
N GLN A 267 -16.12 1.65 -3.80
CA GLN A 267 -14.90 1.60 -3.00
C GLN A 267 -14.65 0.23 -2.36
N TYR A 268 -15.58 -0.72 -2.51
CA TYR A 268 -15.44 -2.07 -1.99
C TYR A 268 -14.68 -2.98 -2.96
N TRP A 269 -13.68 -3.67 -2.45
CA TRP A 269 -12.80 -4.54 -3.24
C TRP A 269 -12.58 -5.88 -2.55
N MET A 270 -12.54 -6.92 -3.36
CA MET A 270 -12.22 -8.28 -2.96
C MET A 270 -11.07 -8.82 -3.81
N ILE A 271 -10.21 -9.61 -3.18
CA ILE A 271 -9.19 -10.38 -3.88
C ILE A 271 -9.70 -11.78 -4.20
N SER A 272 -9.36 -12.29 -5.38
CA SER A 272 -9.73 -13.64 -5.80
C SER A 272 -8.54 -14.35 -6.46
N ASN A 273 -8.28 -15.60 -6.07
CA ASN A 273 -7.27 -16.47 -6.69
C ASN A 273 -7.78 -17.14 -7.98
N SER A 274 -9.07 -17.00 -8.26
CA SER A 274 -9.73 -17.54 -9.45
C SER A 274 -10.42 -16.43 -10.24
N TYR A 275 -10.60 -16.64 -11.53
CA TYR A 275 -11.32 -15.70 -12.39
C TYR A 275 -12.71 -15.41 -11.79
N PRO A 276 -13.01 -14.16 -11.36
CA PRO A 276 -14.25 -13.84 -10.63
C PRO A 276 -15.50 -13.97 -11.50
N TYR A 277 -15.31 -14.02 -12.81
CA TYR A 277 -16.38 -14.14 -13.79
C TYR A 277 -16.31 -15.49 -14.48
N ALA A 278 -16.39 -16.58 -13.73
CA ALA A 278 -16.70 -17.86 -14.32
C ALA A 278 -18.18 -17.81 -14.77
N ASN A 279 -18.44 -17.10 -15.90
CA ASN A 279 -19.72 -16.90 -16.58
C ASN A 279 -20.62 -18.10 -16.36
N ASN A 280 -21.83 -17.92 -15.78
CA ASN A 280 -23.10 -18.71 -15.81
C ASN A 280 -23.13 -20.14 -16.39
N ASN A 281 -22.00 -20.84 -16.44
CA ASN A 281 -21.70 -22.09 -17.14
C ASN A 281 -20.83 -22.98 -16.25
N VAL A 282 -20.25 -22.45 -15.17
CA VAL A 282 -19.70 -23.31 -14.11
C VAL A 282 -20.87 -23.88 -13.35
N ARG A 283 -21.10 -25.16 -13.58
CA ARG A 283 -22.11 -25.95 -12.88
C ARG A 283 -21.70 -26.13 -11.43
N CYS A 284 -22.66 -25.99 -10.55
CA CYS A 284 -22.54 -26.26 -9.13
C CYS A 284 -23.78 -26.99 -8.62
N SER A 285 -23.69 -27.44 -7.38
CA SER A 285 -24.80 -28.03 -6.64
C SER A 285 -24.49 -27.89 -5.15
N SER A 286 -25.41 -28.30 -4.28
CA SER A 286 -25.16 -28.38 -2.83
C SER A 286 -23.82 -29.06 -2.45
N LYS A 287 -23.32 -30.01 -3.24
CA LYS A 287 -22.03 -30.70 -3.03
C LYS A 287 -20.86 -30.12 -3.82
N VAL A 288 -21.12 -29.57 -5.01
CA VAL A 288 -20.08 -29.01 -5.88
C VAL A 288 -19.97 -27.52 -5.61
N LYS A 289 -18.88 -27.12 -4.93
CA LYS A 289 -18.66 -25.72 -4.55
C LYS A 289 -18.24 -24.89 -5.76
N CYS A 290 -18.70 -23.64 -5.76
CA CYS A 290 -18.23 -22.64 -6.72
C CYS A 290 -16.81 -22.16 -6.43
N PRO A 291 -16.14 -21.53 -7.41
CA PRO A 291 -14.91 -20.80 -7.17
C PRO A 291 -15.02 -19.85 -5.98
N VAL A 292 -13.87 -19.51 -5.38
CA VAL A 292 -13.81 -18.75 -4.13
C VAL A 292 -14.60 -17.44 -4.26
N ASN A 293 -15.38 -17.11 -3.23
CA ASN A 293 -16.26 -15.94 -3.14
C ASN A 293 -17.47 -15.91 -4.09
N GLN A 294 -17.85 -17.04 -4.69
CA GLN A 294 -19.07 -17.14 -5.48
C GLN A 294 -20.17 -17.93 -4.75
N CYS A 295 -21.38 -17.82 -5.27
CA CYS A 295 -22.60 -18.45 -4.80
C CYS A 295 -23.07 -19.47 -5.83
N CYS A 296 -23.55 -20.61 -5.36
CA CYS A 296 -24.24 -21.56 -6.22
C CYS A 296 -25.73 -21.22 -6.25
N SER A 297 -26.24 -20.76 -7.40
CA SER A 297 -27.66 -20.43 -7.58
C SER A 297 -28.55 -21.66 -7.45
N GLU A 298 -29.85 -21.46 -7.27
CA GLU A 298 -30.86 -22.53 -7.34
C GLU A 298 -30.78 -23.31 -8.67
N ASP A 299 -30.50 -22.61 -9.77
CA ASP A 299 -30.33 -23.16 -11.12
C ASP A 299 -29.05 -24.03 -11.29
N GLY A 300 -28.21 -24.13 -10.26
CA GLY A 300 -26.98 -24.92 -10.25
C GLY A 300 -25.87 -24.29 -11.06
N TYR A 301 -25.77 -22.95 -11.02
CA TYR A 301 -24.69 -22.20 -11.66
C TYR A 301 -23.99 -21.29 -10.67
N CYS A 302 -22.68 -21.16 -10.84
CA CYS A 302 -21.89 -20.25 -10.05
C CYS A 302 -22.04 -18.80 -10.53
N GLY A 303 -22.17 -17.90 -9.57
CA GLY A 303 -22.13 -16.47 -9.81
C GLY A 303 -22.18 -15.67 -8.52
N ILE A 304 -22.23 -14.36 -8.65
CA ILE A 304 -22.11 -13.42 -7.52
C ILE A 304 -23.25 -12.40 -7.48
N SER A 305 -24.13 -12.38 -8.49
CA SER A 305 -25.29 -11.49 -8.47
C SER A 305 -26.34 -11.97 -7.46
N ASN A 306 -27.28 -11.09 -7.10
CA ASN A 306 -28.40 -11.46 -6.23
C ASN A 306 -29.20 -12.66 -6.75
N LYS A 307 -29.26 -12.90 -8.08
CA LYS A 307 -29.87 -14.11 -8.65
C LYS A 307 -29.15 -15.39 -8.23
N HIS A 308 -27.84 -15.33 -7.97
CA HIS A 308 -27.03 -16.47 -7.55
C HIS A 308 -26.91 -16.57 -6.03
N CYS A 309 -26.74 -15.43 -5.36
CA CYS A 309 -26.46 -15.37 -3.93
C CYS A 309 -27.71 -15.20 -3.05
N GLY A 310 -28.82 -14.75 -3.61
CA GLY A 310 -30.05 -14.50 -2.88
C GLY A 310 -30.84 -15.79 -2.60
N ASN A 311 -32.16 -15.68 -2.72
CA ASN A 311 -33.04 -16.80 -2.44
C ASN A 311 -32.71 -18.02 -3.31
N GLY A 312 -32.79 -19.21 -2.73
CA GLY A 312 -32.47 -20.48 -3.42
C GLY A 312 -30.96 -20.78 -3.54
N CYS A 313 -30.07 -19.94 -3.00
CA CYS A 313 -28.64 -20.19 -3.01
C CYS A 313 -28.25 -21.47 -2.24
N GLN A 314 -27.56 -22.39 -2.91
CA GLN A 314 -27.31 -23.76 -2.43
C GLN A 314 -26.08 -23.87 -1.53
N ASN A 315 -24.99 -23.15 -1.84
CA ASN A 315 -23.76 -23.06 -1.07
C ASN A 315 -22.89 -21.87 -1.54
N GLY A 316 -21.74 -21.66 -0.90
CA GLY A 316 -20.86 -20.53 -1.20
C GLY A 316 -21.24 -19.27 -0.41
N LYS A 317 -21.01 -18.08 -0.96
CA LYS A 317 -21.25 -16.79 -0.27
C LYS A 317 -22.70 -16.30 -0.32
N CYS A 318 -23.65 -17.18 -0.05
CA CYS A 318 -25.08 -16.87 -0.07
C CYS A 318 -25.44 -15.75 0.93
N ILE A 319 -26.39 -14.90 0.59
CA ILE A 319 -26.89 -13.80 1.45
C ILE A 319 -27.59 -14.38 2.68
N ASP A 320 -27.34 -13.79 3.85
CA ASP A 320 -27.91 -14.16 5.17
C ASP A 320 -27.69 -15.61 5.61
N ARG A 321 -26.68 -16.28 5.04
CA ARG A 321 -26.27 -17.64 5.46
C ARG A 321 -25.06 -17.61 6.38
N CYS A 322 -24.71 -18.72 6.99
CA CYS A 322 -23.51 -18.83 7.83
C CYS A 322 -23.00 -20.27 7.90
N GLY A 323 -21.82 -20.47 8.47
CA GLY A 323 -21.33 -21.83 8.75
C GLY A 323 -20.55 -22.50 7.61
N PRO A 324 -20.14 -23.76 7.80
CA PRO A 324 -19.10 -24.41 7.00
C PRO A 324 -19.51 -24.69 5.54
N ASN A 325 -20.82 -24.80 5.29
CA ASN A 325 -21.36 -25.00 3.94
C ASN A 325 -21.47 -23.68 3.15
N PHE A 326 -21.44 -22.55 3.84
CA PHE A 326 -21.60 -21.22 3.24
C PHE A 326 -20.30 -20.44 3.32
N ALA A 327 -19.25 -20.99 2.73
CA ALA A 327 -17.91 -20.40 2.66
C ALA A 327 -17.32 -19.99 4.04
N ASN A 328 -17.69 -20.70 5.12
CA ASN A 328 -17.30 -20.40 6.50
C ASN A 328 -17.66 -18.97 6.94
N GLN A 329 -18.71 -18.38 6.35
CA GLN A 329 -19.10 -17.02 6.67
C GLN A 329 -19.74 -16.93 8.06
N SER A 330 -19.53 -15.79 8.72
CA SER A 330 -20.07 -15.45 10.04
C SER A 330 -21.15 -14.38 9.90
N CYS A 331 -22.14 -14.38 10.80
CA CYS A 331 -23.22 -13.39 10.85
C CYS A 331 -22.83 -12.06 11.53
N GLY A 332 -21.54 -11.87 11.85
CA GLY A 332 -21.07 -10.66 12.52
C GLY A 332 -21.66 -10.53 13.92
N GLU A 333 -22.58 -9.57 14.09
CA GLU A 333 -23.25 -9.31 15.37
C GLU A 333 -24.48 -10.18 15.63
N GLU A 334 -24.98 -10.87 14.61
CA GLU A 334 -26.14 -11.75 14.72
C GLU A 334 -25.73 -13.20 15.07
N CYS A 335 -26.74 -14.05 15.19
CA CYS A 335 -26.59 -15.45 15.54
C CYS A 335 -26.66 -16.33 14.30
N CYS A 336 -25.89 -17.42 14.30
CA CYS A 336 -25.94 -18.42 13.24
C CYS A 336 -26.76 -19.62 13.72
N SER A 337 -27.95 -19.82 13.15
CA SER A 337 -28.83 -20.93 13.53
C SER A 337 -28.29 -22.30 13.12
N GLU A 338 -28.87 -23.39 13.64
CA GLU A 338 -28.53 -24.75 13.19
C GLU A 338 -28.77 -24.96 11.68
N TYR A 339 -29.67 -24.16 11.09
CA TYR A 339 -30.02 -24.20 9.67
C TYR A 339 -29.14 -23.30 8.79
N ASN A 340 -28.04 -22.77 9.34
CA ASN A 340 -27.09 -21.94 8.63
C ASN A 340 -27.71 -20.62 8.15
N TRP A 341 -28.56 -19.99 8.96
CA TRP A 341 -29.14 -18.68 8.71
C TRP A 341 -28.71 -17.69 9.77
N CYS A 342 -28.47 -16.46 9.32
CA CYS A 342 -28.23 -15.32 10.19
C CYS A 342 -29.56 -14.73 10.68
N GLY A 343 -29.62 -14.40 11.95
CA GLY A 343 -30.78 -13.74 12.56
C GLY A 343 -30.61 -13.51 14.05
N THR A 344 -31.57 -12.79 14.63
CA THR A 344 -31.52 -12.33 16.02
C THR A 344 -32.58 -12.96 16.93
N SER A 345 -33.42 -13.86 16.40
CA SER A 345 -34.46 -14.50 17.20
C SER A 345 -33.90 -15.58 18.14
N ASN A 346 -34.65 -15.95 19.17
CA ASN A 346 -34.28 -17.04 20.08
C ASN A 346 -34.04 -18.39 19.35
N GLU A 347 -34.71 -18.63 18.22
CA GLU A 347 -34.49 -19.81 17.38
C GLU A 347 -33.11 -19.80 16.73
N HIS A 348 -32.57 -18.62 16.44
CA HIS A 348 -31.23 -18.47 15.86
C HIS A 348 -30.15 -18.48 16.94
N CYS A 349 -30.43 -17.88 18.09
CA CYS A 349 -29.41 -17.50 19.04
C CYS A 349 -29.22 -18.45 20.22
N LYS A 350 -30.24 -19.21 20.61
CA LYS A 350 -30.13 -20.09 21.77
C LYS A 350 -29.23 -21.29 21.46
N ILE A 351 -28.30 -21.57 22.37
CA ILE A 351 -27.50 -22.81 22.33
C ILE A 351 -28.43 -24.03 22.41
N SER A 352 -29.56 -23.94 23.15
CA SER A 352 -30.58 -25.00 23.17
C SER A 352 -31.19 -25.29 21.79
N ASN A 353 -31.23 -24.30 20.92
CA ASN A 353 -31.69 -24.39 19.53
C ASN A 353 -30.51 -24.59 18.55
N ARG A 354 -29.36 -25.05 19.06
CA ARG A 354 -28.17 -25.41 18.30
C ARG A 354 -27.60 -24.26 17.46
N CYS A 355 -27.66 -23.03 17.99
CA CYS A 355 -26.86 -21.92 17.49
C CYS A 355 -25.38 -22.32 17.36
N GLN A 356 -24.72 -21.92 16.27
CA GLN A 356 -23.35 -22.27 15.91
C GLN A 356 -22.36 -21.17 16.37
N PRO A 357 -21.64 -21.32 17.51
CA PRO A 357 -20.86 -20.23 18.10
C PRO A 357 -19.61 -19.84 17.32
N ALA A 358 -19.12 -20.74 16.45
CA ALA A 358 -17.98 -20.45 15.58
C ALA A 358 -18.33 -19.45 14.45
N TYR A 359 -19.61 -19.19 14.20
CA TYR A 359 -20.11 -18.43 13.06
C TYR A 359 -21.14 -17.35 13.41
N GLY A 360 -21.39 -17.11 14.70
CA GLY A 360 -22.30 -16.08 15.18
C GLY A 360 -22.31 -15.99 16.70
N ARG A 361 -23.00 -14.99 17.24
CA ARG A 361 -23.17 -14.83 18.70
C ARG A 361 -24.24 -15.81 19.20
N CYS A 362 -23.90 -16.67 20.15
CA CYS A 362 -24.87 -17.60 20.76
C CYS A 362 -24.99 -17.33 22.26
N PHE A 363 -26.19 -17.52 22.81
CA PHE A 363 -26.43 -17.38 24.25
C PHE A 363 -27.26 -18.54 24.80
N ASN A 364 -27.26 -18.70 26.13
CA ASN A 364 -27.93 -19.79 26.81
C ASN A 364 -29.46 -19.62 26.85
#